data_AF-A0A182KG09-F1
#
_entry.id   AF-A0A182KG09-F1
#
_cell.length_a   1.000
_cell.length_b   1.000
_cell.length_c   1.000
_cell.angle_alpha   90.00
_cell.angle_beta   90.00
_cell.angle_gamma   90.00
#
_symmetry.space_group_name_H-M   'P 1'
#
loop_
_entity.id
_entity.type
_entity.pdbx_description
1 polymer ?
#
loop_
_entity_poly.entity_id
_entity_poly.type
_entity_poly.pdbx_seq_one_letter_code
_entity_poly.pdbx_strand_id
1 'polypeptide(L)'
;MGGPSSQGGQPLAGGGPTSLFILSEDNIIRKYTRFIIEWPPFEYAVLLTIIANCVVLALEEHLPHGDKTILAQKLEKTEAYFLGIFCVEASLKILALGFVMHKHSYLRNIWNIMDFFVVVTGFITLFPQKGPEVDLRTLRAIRVLRPLKLVSGIPILKSIIKAMAPLLQIGLLVLFAIVIFAIIGLEFYSGALHRSCYSLEDISQIVKEGEFPTPCNADNDTIAPTGAYVCNSSDSTCIEQWEGPNFGITSFDNIGFAMLTVFQCITMEGWTAILYWTNDALGSTFNWIYFVPLIVLGSFFMLNLVLGVLSGEFAKEREKVENRQEFLKLRRQQQLEKELNGYVEWICKAGRGVLVLFRLVHVKRVPVRTATFRFSIPHTAHDSHN
;
A
#
# COMPACT_ATOMS: atom_id res chain seq x y z
N MET A 1 15.07 -49.33 23.75
CA MET A 1 14.23 -50.30 23.01
C MET A 1 12.86 -49.68 22.84
N GLY A 2 12.37 -49.59 21.60
CA GLY A 2 11.08 -48.98 21.25
C GLY A 2 11.19 -48.31 19.88
N GLY A 3 11.13 -49.13 18.82
CA GLY A 3 11.25 -48.69 17.43
C GLY A 3 10.01 -47.94 16.90
N PRO A 4 10.08 -47.41 15.67
CA PRO A 4 9.02 -46.60 15.08
C PRO A 4 7.85 -47.47 14.62
N SER A 5 6.65 -47.14 15.09
CA SER A 5 5.39 -47.69 14.62
C SER A 5 5.09 -47.16 13.21
N SER A 6 5.16 -48.05 12.23
CA SER A 6 4.58 -47.84 10.91
C SER A 6 3.06 -47.75 11.03
N GLN A 7 2.48 -46.56 10.87
CA GLN A 7 1.06 -46.45 10.55
C GLN A 7 0.90 -46.50 9.04
N GLY A 8 0.55 -47.70 8.55
CA GLY A 8 -0.16 -47.84 7.29
C GLY A 8 -1.56 -47.25 7.45
N GLY A 9 -1.82 -46.15 6.75
CA GLY A 9 -3.16 -45.61 6.55
C GLY A 9 -3.71 -46.14 5.23
N GLN A 10 -4.83 -46.84 5.31
CA GLN A 10 -5.66 -47.27 4.18
C GLN A 10 -6.01 -46.09 3.25
N PRO A 11 -6.23 -46.32 1.94
CA PRO A 11 -6.73 -45.28 1.05
C PRO A 11 -8.19 -44.98 1.42
N LEU A 12 -8.44 -43.80 1.99
CA LEU A 12 -9.79 -43.25 2.14
C LEU A 12 -10.35 -42.96 0.75
N ALA A 13 -11.19 -43.88 0.27
CA ALA A 13 -12.18 -43.58 -0.75
C ALA A 13 -13.20 -42.61 -0.14
N GLY A 14 -13.22 -41.36 -0.62
CA GLY A 14 -14.20 -40.38 -0.15
C GLY A 14 -13.85 -38.91 -0.45
N GLY A 15 -13.99 -38.51 -1.72
CA GLY A 15 -14.39 -37.16 -2.15
C GLY A 15 -13.52 -35.99 -1.70
N GLY A 16 -12.42 -35.74 -2.42
CA GLY A 16 -11.83 -34.41 -2.46
C GLY A 16 -12.82 -33.37 -3.02
N PRO A 17 -12.74 -32.10 -2.61
CA PRO A 17 -13.91 -31.26 -2.61
C PRO A 17 -14.14 -30.62 -4.00
N THR A 18 -15.39 -30.66 -4.47
CA THR A 18 -15.85 -30.33 -5.83
C THR A 18 -15.78 -28.83 -6.14
N SER A 19 -15.17 -28.39 -7.24
CA SER A 19 -15.31 -27.00 -7.71
C SER A 19 -16.69 -26.81 -8.35
N LEU A 20 -17.37 -25.69 -8.04
CA LEU A 20 -18.66 -25.31 -8.67
C LEU A 20 -19.81 -26.34 -8.51
N PHE A 21 -19.79 -27.19 -7.47
CA PHE A 21 -20.77 -28.26 -7.23
C PHE A 21 -20.91 -29.34 -8.33
N ILE A 22 -20.23 -29.20 -9.48
CA ILE A 22 -20.36 -30.08 -10.64
C ILE A 22 -19.01 -30.75 -11.00
N LEU A 23 -17.87 -30.13 -10.66
CA LEU A 23 -16.54 -30.65 -11.04
C LEU A 23 -15.87 -31.38 -9.88
N SER A 24 -15.96 -32.71 -9.87
CA SER A 24 -15.14 -33.60 -9.03
C SER A 24 -13.65 -33.42 -9.32
N GLU A 25 -12.77 -33.70 -8.35
CA GLU A 25 -11.29 -33.61 -8.50
C GLU A 25 -10.75 -34.42 -9.69
N ASP A 26 -11.46 -35.46 -10.11
CA ASP A 26 -11.06 -36.38 -11.18
C ASP A 26 -11.44 -35.91 -12.60
N ASN A 27 -12.09 -34.76 -12.75
CA ASN A 27 -12.48 -34.28 -14.08
C ASN A 27 -11.25 -33.83 -14.89
N ILE A 28 -11.11 -34.42 -16.08
CA ILE A 28 -10.03 -34.17 -17.05
C ILE A 28 -9.88 -32.66 -17.33
N ILE A 29 -11.00 -31.95 -17.45
CA ILE A 29 -11.04 -30.49 -17.66
C ILE A 29 -10.33 -29.75 -16.52
N ARG A 30 -10.63 -30.07 -15.25
CA ARG A 30 -10.01 -29.43 -14.08
C ARG A 30 -8.51 -29.72 -14.02
N LYS A 31 -8.09 -30.94 -14.38
CA LYS A 31 -6.67 -31.35 -14.43
C LYS A 31 -5.90 -30.58 -15.51
N TYR A 32 -6.45 -30.44 -16.71
CA TYR A 32 -5.84 -29.64 -17.78
C TYR A 32 -5.82 -28.14 -17.43
N THR A 33 -6.91 -27.57 -16.90
CA THR A 33 -6.93 -26.16 -16.50
C THR A 33 -5.92 -25.86 -15.39
N ARG A 34 -5.76 -26.78 -14.44
CA ARG A 34 -4.75 -26.67 -13.37
C ARG A 34 -3.33 -26.72 -13.95
N PHE A 35 -3.06 -27.62 -14.88
CA PHE A 35 -1.78 -27.68 -15.60
C PHE A 35 -1.47 -26.39 -16.37
N ILE A 36 -2.48 -25.79 -17.01
CA ILE A 36 -2.33 -24.52 -17.75
C ILE A 36 -2.01 -23.34 -16.80
N ILE A 37 -2.63 -23.29 -15.62
CA ILE A 37 -2.36 -22.19 -14.65
C ILE A 37 -1.02 -22.36 -13.95
N GLU A 38 -0.63 -23.59 -13.64
CA GLU A 38 0.66 -23.89 -13.02
C GLU A 38 1.83 -23.75 -14.01
N TRP A 39 1.55 -23.53 -15.30
CA TRP A 39 2.57 -23.31 -16.32
C TRP A 39 3.24 -21.93 -16.18
N PRO A 40 4.57 -21.86 -15.96
CA PRO A 40 5.28 -20.59 -15.82
C PRO A 40 5.11 -19.62 -17.00
N PRO A 41 5.08 -20.07 -18.28
CA PRO A 41 4.84 -19.17 -19.41
C PRO A 41 3.48 -18.48 -19.38
N PHE A 42 2.45 -19.13 -18.81
CA PHE A 42 1.12 -18.54 -18.70
C PHE A 42 1.14 -17.30 -17.78
N GLU A 43 1.84 -17.38 -16.66
CA GLU A 43 2.03 -16.24 -15.77
C GLU A 43 2.76 -15.08 -16.46
N TYR A 44 3.83 -15.36 -17.22
CA TYR A 44 4.55 -14.34 -17.99
C TYR A 44 3.69 -13.73 -19.11
N ALA A 45 2.84 -14.52 -19.78
CA ALA A 45 1.93 -14.03 -20.82
C ALA A 45 0.87 -13.07 -20.25
N VAL A 46 0.29 -13.42 -19.10
CA VAL A 46 -0.64 -12.53 -18.37
C VAL A 46 0.08 -11.25 -17.94
N LEU A 47 1.29 -11.37 -17.40
CA LEU A 47 2.11 -10.23 -16.98
C LEU A 47 2.39 -9.27 -18.16
N LEU A 48 2.82 -9.80 -19.29
CA LEU A 48 3.09 -9.03 -20.51
C LEU A 48 1.82 -8.34 -21.03
N THR A 49 0.67 -9.01 -20.93
CA THR A 49 -0.63 -8.44 -21.30
C THR A 49 -1.00 -7.26 -20.41
N ILE A 50 -0.74 -7.35 -19.09
CA ILE A 50 -0.96 -6.23 -18.15
C ILE A 50 -0.05 -5.06 -18.53
N ILE A 51 1.24 -5.31 -18.75
CA ILE A 51 2.20 -4.26 -19.14
C ILE A 51 1.79 -3.60 -20.45
N ALA A 52 1.44 -4.39 -21.47
CA ALA A 52 0.95 -3.87 -22.74
C ALA A 52 -0.31 -3.01 -22.56
N ASN A 53 -1.22 -3.41 -21.67
CA ASN A 53 -2.39 -2.62 -21.35
C ASN A 53 -2.03 -1.30 -20.61
N CYS A 54 -1.06 -1.32 -19.70
CA CYS A 54 -0.56 -0.10 -19.05
C CYS A 54 0.03 0.89 -20.08
N VAL A 55 0.78 0.39 -21.07
CA VAL A 55 1.33 1.22 -22.15
C VAL A 55 0.20 1.83 -22.99
N VAL A 56 -0.83 1.05 -23.32
CA VAL A 56 -2.01 1.57 -24.03
C VAL A 56 -2.73 2.64 -23.22
N LEU A 57 -2.88 2.46 -21.91
CA LEU A 57 -3.48 3.47 -21.03
C LEU A 57 -2.61 4.73 -20.93
N ALA A 58 -1.28 4.60 -20.91
CA ALA A 58 -0.37 5.74 -20.87
C ALA A 58 -0.35 6.54 -22.18
N LEU A 59 -0.64 5.89 -23.31
CA LEU A 59 -0.75 6.52 -24.63
C LEU A 59 -2.14 7.11 -24.91
N GLU A 60 -3.11 6.90 -24.01
CA GLU A 60 -4.47 7.41 -24.17
C GLU A 60 -4.53 8.91 -23.82
N GLU A 61 -4.77 9.72 -24.84
CA GLU A 61 -4.91 11.17 -24.69
C GLU A 61 -6.35 11.55 -24.32
N HIS A 62 -6.51 12.21 -23.18
CA HIS A 62 -7.82 12.67 -22.70
C HIS A 62 -8.05 14.11 -23.17
N LEU A 63 -8.56 14.25 -24.40
CA LEU A 63 -8.87 15.56 -24.98
C LEU A 63 -10.18 16.13 -24.40
N PRO A 64 -10.24 17.45 -24.14
CA PRO A 64 -11.48 18.10 -23.72
C PRO A 64 -12.55 17.96 -24.81
N HIS A 65 -13.83 18.08 -24.42
CA HIS A 65 -15.00 18.01 -25.32
C HIS A 65 -15.22 16.67 -26.05
N GLY A 66 -14.48 15.62 -25.71
CA GLY A 66 -14.71 14.28 -26.27
C GLY A 66 -14.17 14.11 -27.69
N ASP A 67 -13.28 15.00 -28.13
CA ASP A 67 -12.52 14.83 -29.37
C ASP A 67 -11.66 13.56 -29.28
N LYS A 68 -11.76 12.71 -30.30
CA LYS A 68 -10.99 11.47 -30.37
C LYS A 68 -10.08 11.50 -31.58
N THR A 69 -8.77 11.43 -31.34
CA THR A 69 -7.80 11.19 -32.41
C THR A 69 -7.98 9.79 -33.00
N ILE A 70 -7.50 9.59 -34.23
CA ILE A 70 -7.51 8.26 -34.88
C ILE A 70 -6.77 7.23 -34.01
N LEU A 71 -5.73 7.67 -33.31
CA LEU A 71 -5.01 6.85 -32.32
C LEU A 71 -5.94 6.44 -31.18
N ALA A 72 -6.63 7.38 -30.53
CA ALA A 72 -7.57 7.08 -29.45
C ALA A 72 -8.66 6.07 -29.86
N GLN A 73 -9.21 6.20 -31.08
CA GLN A 73 -10.20 5.24 -31.61
C GLN A 73 -9.63 3.83 -31.81
N LYS A 74 -8.35 3.71 -32.19
CA LYS A 74 -7.67 2.41 -32.33
C LYS A 74 -7.35 1.80 -30.96
N LEU A 75 -6.98 2.64 -29.99
CA LEU A 75 -6.71 2.22 -28.61
C LEU A 75 -7.97 1.67 -27.95
N GLU A 76 -9.13 2.32 -28.12
CA GLU A 76 -10.43 1.82 -27.62
C GLU A 76 -10.76 0.40 -28.13
N LYS A 77 -10.48 0.10 -29.41
CA LYS A 77 -10.68 -1.25 -29.95
C LYS A 77 -9.76 -2.28 -29.30
N THR A 78 -8.55 -1.86 -28.93
CA THR A 78 -7.55 -2.73 -28.29
C THR A 78 -7.99 -3.14 -26.88
N GLU A 79 -8.80 -2.32 -26.22
CA GLU A 79 -9.31 -2.61 -24.87
C GLU A 79 -10.21 -3.83 -24.80
N ALA A 80 -11.07 -4.03 -25.81
CA ALA A 80 -11.92 -5.21 -25.89
C ALA A 80 -11.09 -6.50 -25.99
N TYR A 81 -9.96 -6.46 -26.70
CA TYR A 81 -9.03 -7.59 -26.77
C TYR A 81 -8.38 -7.88 -25.41
N PHE A 82 -7.91 -6.86 -24.69
CA PHE A 82 -7.36 -7.03 -23.35
C PHE A 82 -8.38 -7.60 -22.36
N LEU A 83 -9.62 -7.10 -22.40
CA LEU A 83 -10.71 -7.63 -21.58
C LEU A 83 -11.00 -9.10 -21.90
N GLY A 84 -10.97 -9.48 -23.17
CA GLY A 84 -11.10 -10.88 -23.60
C GLY A 84 -10.02 -11.77 -22.97
N ILE A 85 -8.76 -11.33 -23.00
CA ILE A 85 -7.64 -12.09 -22.41
C ILE A 85 -7.82 -12.24 -20.88
N PHE A 86 -8.22 -11.17 -20.18
CA PHE A 86 -8.49 -11.24 -18.74
C PHE A 86 -9.71 -12.09 -18.39
N CYS A 87 -10.74 -12.09 -19.24
CA CYS A 87 -11.90 -12.96 -19.06
C CYS A 87 -11.49 -14.44 -19.18
N VAL A 88 -10.65 -14.78 -20.16
CA VAL A 88 -10.10 -16.13 -20.31
C VAL A 88 -9.29 -16.50 -19.08
N GLU A 89 -8.38 -15.62 -18.62
CA GLU A 89 -7.60 -15.85 -17.42
C GLU A 89 -8.48 -16.10 -16.17
N ALA A 90 -9.45 -15.23 -15.91
CA ALA A 90 -10.36 -15.34 -14.77
C ALA A 90 -11.18 -16.64 -14.85
N SER A 91 -11.70 -16.98 -16.04
CA SER A 91 -12.46 -18.20 -16.24
C SER A 91 -11.63 -19.46 -15.99
N LEU A 92 -10.39 -19.53 -16.49
CA LEU A 92 -9.47 -20.63 -16.23
C LEU A 92 -9.21 -20.76 -14.72
N LYS A 93 -8.93 -19.66 -14.03
CA LYS A 93 -8.68 -19.66 -12.58
C LYS A 93 -9.90 -20.09 -11.75
N ILE A 94 -11.10 -19.66 -12.13
CA ILE A 94 -12.34 -20.07 -11.48
C ILE A 94 -12.58 -21.58 -11.64
N LEU A 95 -12.33 -22.13 -12.84
CA LEU A 95 -12.49 -23.55 -13.12
C LEU A 95 -11.49 -24.44 -12.35
N ALA A 96 -10.23 -24.01 -12.23
CA ALA A 96 -9.20 -24.78 -11.52
C ALA A 96 -9.33 -24.72 -9.99
N LEU A 97 -9.51 -23.52 -9.42
CA LEU A 97 -9.52 -23.27 -7.96
C LEU A 97 -10.90 -23.43 -7.32
N GLY A 98 -11.96 -23.36 -8.13
CA GLY A 98 -13.34 -23.33 -7.65
C GLY A 98 -13.77 -21.94 -7.14
N PHE A 99 -15.08 -21.68 -7.21
CA PHE A 99 -15.64 -20.34 -7.02
C PHE A 99 -15.55 -19.82 -5.57
N VAL A 100 -16.19 -20.48 -4.59
CA VAL A 100 -16.34 -19.92 -3.21
C VAL A 100 -16.00 -20.89 -2.08
N MET A 101 -16.29 -22.19 -2.19
CA MET A 101 -16.40 -23.05 -0.98
C MET A 101 -15.12 -23.73 -0.47
N HIS A 102 -13.99 -23.65 -1.18
CA HIS A 102 -12.73 -24.26 -0.74
C HIS A 102 -11.82 -23.25 -0.06
N LYS A 103 -10.95 -23.74 0.85
CA LYS A 103 -9.96 -22.91 1.57
C LYS A 103 -8.98 -22.20 0.61
N HIS A 104 -8.78 -22.74 -0.60
CA HIS A 104 -7.99 -22.17 -1.70
C HIS A 104 -8.85 -21.68 -2.88
N SER A 105 -10.12 -21.33 -2.65
CA SER A 105 -11.00 -20.83 -3.71
C SER A 105 -10.60 -19.47 -4.24
N TYR A 106 -10.97 -19.23 -5.50
CA TYR A 106 -10.62 -18.04 -6.27
C TYR A 106 -10.99 -16.74 -5.55
N LEU A 107 -12.23 -16.62 -5.04
CA LEU A 107 -12.73 -15.41 -4.39
C LEU A 107 -12.23 -15.18 -2.97
N ARG A 108 -11.41 -16.07 -2.39
CA ARG A 108 -10.82 -15.84 -1.06
C ARG A 108 -9.49 -15.10 -1.13
N ASN A 109 -8.89 -15.03 -2.32
CA ASN A 109 -7.66 -14.27 -2.55
C ASN A 109 -8.01 -12.84 -3.00
N ILE A 110 -7.64 -11.85 -2.20
CA ILE A 110 -7.89 -10.41 -2.44
C ILE A 110 -7.47 -9.98 -3.85
N TRP A 111 -6.36 -10.52 -4.36
CA TRP A 111 -5.84 -10.21 -5.69
C TRP A 111 -6.70 -10.75 -6.83
N ASN A 112 -7.29 -11.93 -6.63
CA ASN A 112 -8.23 -12.51 -7.58
C ASN A 112 -9.60 -11.84 -7.51
N ILE A 113 -10.04 -11.36 -6.34
CA ILE A 113 -11.27 -10.57 -6.20
C ILE A 113 -11.14 -9.27 -7.01
N MET A 114 -10.00 -8.60 -6.92
CA MET A 114 -9.73 -7.39 -7.70
C MET A 114 -9.77 -7.66 -9.21
N ASP A 115 -9.13 -8.74 -9.67
CA ASP A 115 -9.13 -9.16 -11.07
C ASP A 115 -10.55 -9.47 -11.57
N PHE A 116 -11.34 -10.18 -10.76
CA PHE A 116 -12.74 -10.47 -11.04
C PHE A 116 -13.58 -9.19 -11.17
N PHE A 117 -13.38 -8.23 -10.25
CA PHE A 117 -14.09 -6.96 -10.29
C PHE A 117 -13.75 -6.15 -11.55
N VAL A 118 -12.48 -6.13 -11.96
CA VAL A 118 -12.04 -5.48 -13.21
C VAL A 118 -12.68 -6.14 -14.44
N VAL A 119 -12.80 -7.46 -14.47
CA VAL A 119 -13.46 -8.18 -15.57
C VAL A 119 -14.97 -7.90 -15.60
N VAL A 120 -15.63 -7.93 -14.43
CA VAL A 120 -17.09 -7.66 -14.33
C VAL A 120 -17.41 -6.24 -14.75
N THR A 121 -16.68 -5.25 -14.23
CA THR A 121 -16.88 -3.84 -14.61
C THR A 121 -16.58 -3.60 -16.09
N GLY A 122 -15.55 -4.24 -16.65
CA GLY A 122 -15.26 -4.21 -18.08
C GLY A 122 -16.33 -4.88 -18.95
N PHE A 123 -16.99 -5.93 -18.46
CA PHE A 123 -18.11 -6.55 -19.16
C PHE A 123 -19.35 -5.64 -19.14
N ILE A 124 -19.63 -4.99 -18.01
CA ILE A 124 -20.74 -4.03 -17.88
C ILE A 124 -20.60 -2.86 -18.86
N THR A 125 -19.38 -2.40 -19.14
CA THR A 125 -19.14 -1.29 -20.09
C THR A 125 -19.29 -1.71 -21.56
N LEU A 126 -19.30 -3.01 -21.89
CA LEU A 126 -19.57 -3.52 -23.23
C LEU A 126 -21.07 -3.63 -23.55
N PHE A 127 -21.94 -3.74 -22.54
CA PHE A 127 -23.39 -3.78 -22.79
C PHE A 127 -23.89 -2.36 -23.05
N PRO A 128 -24.51 -2.11 -24.23
CA PRO A 128 -25.14 -0.82 -24.48
C PRO A 128 -26.33 -0.65 -23.54
N GLN A 129 -26.19 0.25 -22.56
CA GLN A 129 -27.27 0.62 -21.65
C GLN A 129 -28.38 1.31 -22.46
N LYS A 130 -29.56 0.69 -22.53
CA LYS A 130 -30.80 1.36 -22.91
C LYS A 130 -31.41 1.98 -21.65
N GLY A 131 -30.91 3.12 -21.21
CA GLY A 131 -31.36 3.79 -19.99
C GLY A 131 -30.82 5.21 -19.86
N PRO A 132 -31.36 6.02 -18.92
CA PRO A 132 -30.97 7.41 -18.74
C PRO A 132 -29.50 7.48 -18.29
N GLU A 133 -28.71 8.26 -19.03
CA GLU A 133 -27.31 8.69 -18.87
C GLU A 133 -26.58 8.29 -17.57
N VAL A 134 -26.38 7.00 -17.34
CA VAL A 134 -25.41 6.55 -16.34
C VAL A 134 -24.04 6.74 -16.97
N ASP A 135 -23.26 7.70 -16.50
CA ASP A 135 -21.93 7.99 -17.05
C ASP A 135 -20.93 6.89 -16.70
N LEU A 136 -20.94 5.81 -17.50
CA LEU A 136 -20.05 4.66 -17.37
C LEU A 136 -18.57 5.02 -17.58
N ARG A 137 -18.23 6.29 -17.87
CA ARG A 137 -16.84 6.80 -17.90
C ARG A 137 -16.12 6.52 -16.59
N THR A 138 -16.81 6.66 -15.46
CA THR A 138 -16.25 6.36 -14.13
C THR A 138 -15.91 4.87 -13.96
N LEU A 139 -16.70 3.96 -14.51
CA LEU A 139 -16.40 2.52 -14.50
C LEU A 139 -15.22 2.17 -15.40
N ARG A 140 -14.98 2.93 -16.47
CA ARG A 140 -13.77 2.77 -17.29
C ARG A 140 -12.52 3.12 -16.50
N ALA A 141 -12.56 4.10 -15.60
CA ALA A 141 -11.42 4.47 -14.76
C ALA A 141 -10.91 3.31 -13.88
N ILE A 142 -11.77 2.35 -13.52
CA ILE A 142 -11.40 1.15 -12.73
C ILE A 142 -10.31 0.32 -13.43
N ARG A 143 -10.20 0.41 -14.77
CA ARG A 143 -9.11 -0.25 -15.52
C ARG A 143 -7.71 0.24 -15.11
N VAL A 144 -7.58 1.42 -14.51
CA VAL A 144 -6.32 1.94 -13.95
C VAL A 144 -5.80 1.11 -12.77
N LEU A 145 -6.62 0.21 -12.21
CA LEU A 145 -6.22 -0.69 -11.14
C LEU A 145 -5.48 -1.94 -11.65
N ARG A 146 -5.50 -2.23 -12.96
CA ARG A 146 -4.81 -3.39 -13.57
C ARG A 146 -3.31 -3.48 -13.24
N PRO A 147 -2.52 -2.38 -13.21
CA PRO A 147 -1.13 -2.40 -12.77
C PRO A 147 -0.94 -2.92 -11.34
N LEU A 148 -1.95 -2.81 -10.44
CA LEU A 148 -1.86 -3.33 -9.07
C LEU A 148 -1.69 -4.86 -9.02
N LYS A 149 -2.08 -5.57 -10.09
CA LYS A 149 -1.85 -7.01 -10.22
C LYS A 149 -0.35 -7.35 -10.32
N LEU A 150 0.47 -6.47 -10.90
CA LEU A 150 1.93 -6.62 -10.87
C LEU A 150 2.43 -6.67 -9.42
N VAL A 151 1.78 -5.91 -8.55
CA VAL A 151 2.15 -5.80 -7.14
C VAL A 151 1.74 -7.03 -6.34
N SER A 152 0.75 -7.81 -6.79
CA SER A 152 0.35 -9.07 -6.17
C SER A 152 1.46 -10.13 -6.13
N GLY A 153 2.38 -10.08 -7.10
CA GLY A 153 3.55 -10.96 -7.19
C GLY A 153 4.72 -10.53 -6.31
N ILE A 154 4.74 -9.27 -5.84
CA ILE A 154 5.85 -8.72 -5.07
C ILE A 154 5.54 -8.88 -3.57
N PRO A 155 6.28 -9.72 -2.83
CA PRO A 155 6.00 -9.98 -1.41
C PRO A 155 6.17 -8.73 -0.52
N ILE A 156 6.92 -7.72 -0.98
CA ILE A 156 7.22 -6.48 -0.25
C ILE A 156 5.95 -5.69 0.09
N LEU A 157 4.96 -5.64 -0.81
CA LEU A 157 3.75 -4.84 -0.57
C LEU A 157 2.88 -5.41 0.56
N LYS A 158 2.88 -6.74 0.74
CA LYS A 158 2.16 -7.37 1.87
C LYS A 158 2.71 -6.91 3.21
N SER A 159 4.02 -6.66 3.28
CA SER A 159 4.66 -6.09 4.47
C SER A 159 4.25 -4.62 4.69
N ILE A 160 4.14 -3.82 3.62
CA ILE A 160 3.69 -2.42 3.70
C ILE A 160 2.24 -2.35 4.21
N ILE A 161 1.32 -3.13 3.65
CA ILE A 161 -0.09 -3.14 4.09
C ILE A 161 -0.20 -3.52 5.56
N LYS A 162 0.60 -4.49 6.02
CA LYS A 162 0.61 -4.90 7.43
C LYS A 162 1.18 -3.81 8.34
N ALA A 163 2.12 -3.01 7.86
CA ALA A 163 2.68 -1.86 8.58
C ALA A 163 1.73 -0.65 8.62
N MET A 164 0.73 -0.58 7.73
CA MET A 164 -0.28 0.50 7.77
C MET A 164 -1.30 0.35 8.90
N ALA A 165 -1.61 -0.88 9.33
CA ALA A 165 -2.59 -1.14 10.39
C ALA A 165 -2.29 -0.39 11.71
N PRO A 166 -1.06 -0.40 12.26
CA PRO A 166 -0.74 0.38 13.47
C PRO A 166 -0.82 1.89 13.23
N LEU A 167 -0.47 2.38 12.03
CA LEU A 167 -0.56 3.80 11.68
C LEU A 167 -1.99 4.34 11.68
N LEU A 168 -2.99 3.49 11.43
CA LEU A 168 -4.41 3.89 11.46
C LEU A 168 -4.83 4.38 12.85
N GLN A 169 -4.35 3.74 13.92
CA GLN A 169 -4.68 4.16 15.29
C GLN A 169 -4.16 5.56 15.60
N ILE A 170 -2.97 5.88 15.12
CA ILE A 170 -2.45 7.25 15.21
C ILE A 170 -3.27 8.16 14.33
N GLY A 171 -3.48 7.82 13.06
CA GLY A 171 -4.29 8.59 12.12
C GLY A 171 -5.67 8.98 12.69
N LEU A 172 -6.27 8.12 13.52
CA LEU A 172 -7.51 8.44 14.24
C LEU A 172 -7.32 9.54 15.31
N LEU A 173 -6.24 9.49 16.09
CA LEU A 173 -5.87 10.54 17.04
C LEU A 173 -5.61 11.88 16.32
N VAL A 174 -4.93 11.82 15.17
CA VAL A 174 -4.67 12.98 14.30
C VAL A 174 -5.98 13.59 13.83
N LEU A 175 -6.87 12.77 13.30
CA LEU A 175 -8.18 13.19 12.82
C LEU A 175 -8.99 13.85 13.95
N PHE A 176 -8.95 13.28 15.15
CA PHE A 176 -9.61 13.86 16.32
C PHE A 176 -9.05 15.24 16.68
N ALA A 177 -7.73 15.41 16.64
CA ALA A 177 -7.10 16.72 16.85
C ALA A 177 -7.50 17.73 15.76
N ILE A 178 -7.52 17.33 14.48
CA ILE A 178 -8.00 18.15 13.36
C ILE A 178 -9.43 18.61 13.60
N VAL A 179 -10.31 17.71 14.04
CA VAL A 179 -11.72 18.05 14.33
C VAL A 179 -11.83 19.09 15.44
N ILE A 180 -11.04 18.96 16.52
CA ILE A 180 -11.05 19.95 17.62
C ILE A 180 -10.67 21.34 17.10
N PHE A 181 -9.55 21.45 16.39
CA PHE A 181 -9.10 22.74 15.84
C PHE A 181 -10.07 23.27 14.78
N ALA A 182 -10.68 22.40 13.96
CA ALA A 182 -11.69 22.80 12.98
C ALA A 182 -12.95 23.38 13.63
N ILE A 183 -13.42 22.81 14.74
CA ILE A 183 -14.57 23.36 15.48
C ILE A 183 -14.20 24.73 16.07
N ILE A 184 -13.03 24.88 16.68
CA ILE A 184 -12.57 26.16 17.23
C ILE A 184 -12.44 27.22 16.13
N GLY A 185 -11.83 26.85 14.99
CA GLY A 185 -11.68 27.75 13.85
C GLY A 185 -13.02 28.14 13.21
N LEU A 186 -13.97 27.22 13.14
CA LEU A 186 -15.33 27.49 12.67
C LEU A 186 -16.02 28.54 13.56
N GLU A 187 -15.96 28.38 14.89
CA GLU A 187 -16.56 29.34 15.82
C GLU A 187 -15.92 30.74 15.75
N PHE A 188 -14.63 30.83 15.39
CA PHE A 188 -13.92 32.12 15.32
C PHE A 188 -14.03 32.81 13.96
N TYR A 189 -14.08 32.04 12.87
CA TYR A 189 -13.87 32.56 11.51
C TYR A 189 -15.04 32.30 10.56
N SER A 190 -16.15 31.74 11.04
CA SER A 190 -17.35 31.53 10.23
C SER A 190 -17.84 32.85 9.62
N GLY A 191 -18.04 32.87 8.31
CA GLY A 191 -18.52 34.00 7.54
C GLY A 191 -17.51 35.13 7.30
N ALA A 192 -16.31 35.06 7.91
CA ALA A 192 -15.36 36.17 7.88
C ALA A 192 -14.69 36.37 6.49
N LEU A 193 -14.59 35.32 5.68
CA LEU A 193 -13.82 35.31 4.44
C LEU A 193 -14.65 35.66 3.18
N HIS A 194 -15.89 36.13 3.33
CA HIS A 194 -16.79 36.44 2.20
C HIS A 194 -16.76 37.90 1.72
N ARG A 195 -15.92 38.73 2.33
CA ARG A 195 -15.80 40.15 2.00
C ARG A 195 -14.57 40.41 1.17
N SER A 196 -14.71 41.12 0.05
CA SER A 196 -13.58 41.58 -0.77
C SER A 196 -13.86 42.97 -1.34
N CYS A 197 -12.83 43.62 -1.89
CA CYS A 197 -12.94 44.95 -2.45
C CYS A 197 -13.50 44.89 -3.88
N TYR A 198 -14.64 45.52 -4.10
CA TYR A 198 -15.27 45.65 -5.41
C TYR A 198 -15.11 47.07 -5.94
N SER A 199 -14.99 47.23 -7.26
CA SER A 199 -14.86 48.54 -7.89
C SER A 199 -16.15 49.35 -7.77
N LEU A 200 -16.02 50.67 -7.54
CA LEU A 200 -17.15 51.60 -7.57
C LEU A 200 -17.72 51.84 -8.98
N GLU A 201 -16.91 51.61 -10.02
CA GLU A 201 -17.34 51.75 -11.43
C GLU A 201 -18.16 50.54 -11.89
N ASP A 202 -17.78 49.35 -11.44
CA ASP A 202 -18.44 48.08 -11.75
C ASP A 202 -18.40 47.15 -10.53
N ILE A 203 -19.53 47.04 -9.84
CA ILE A 203 -19.71 46.23 -8.61
C ILE A 203 -19.57 44.72 -8.91
N SER A 204 -19.52 44.30 -10.17
CA SER A 204 -19.25 42.91 -10.53
C SER A 204 -17.75 42.57 -10.57
N GLN A 205 -16.87 43.57 -10.53
CA GLN A 205 -15.42 43.37 -10.64
C GLN A 205 -14.72 43.51 -9.29
N ILE A 206 -14.00 42.46 -8.92
CA ILE A 206 -13.15 42.44 -7.72
C ILE A 206 -11.82 43.13 -8.03
N VAL A 207 -11.48 44.14 -7.22
CA VAL A 207 -10.19 44.80 -7.25
C VAL A 207 -9.17 43.88 -6.58
N LYS A 208 -8.14 43.47 -7.34
CA LYS A 208 -7.12 42.55 -6.86
C LYS A 208 -5.91 43.33 -6.36
N GLU A 209 -5.38 42.92 -5.21
CA GLU A 209 -4.10 43.38 -4.73
C GLU A 209 -3.01 42.39 -5.17
N GLY A 210 -2.27 42.74 -6.22
CA GLY A 210 -1.33 41.82 -6.88
C GLY A 210 -2.05 40.83 -7.81
N GLU A 211 -1.77 39.53 -7.66
CA GLU A 211 -2.30 38.49 -8.55
C GLU A 211 -3.65 37.89 -8.09
N PHE A 212 -4.00 38.01 -6.81
CA PHE A 212 -5.13 37.33 -6.20
C PHE A 212 -6.07 38.29 -5.45
N PRO A 213 -7.39 38.01 -5.39
CA PRO A 213 -8.31 38.75 -4.54
C PRO A 213 -8.05 38.46 -3.05
N THR A 214 -8.10 39.50 -2.23
CA THR A 214 -7.86 39.45 -0.78
C THR A 214 -9.15 39.76 0.00
N PRO A 215 -9.30 39.22 1.22
CA PRO A 215 -10.40 39.60 2.10
C PRO A 215 -10.27 41.04 2.59
N CYS A 216 -11.39 41.70 2.86
CA CYS A 216 -11.42 43.04 3.45
C CYS A 216 -12.29 43.11 4.72
N ASN A 217 -12.02 44.09 5.58
CA ASN A 217 -12.83 44.34 6.78
C ASN A 217 -13.74 45.57 6.64
N ALA A 218 -13.19 46.70 6.17
CA ALA A 218 -13.88 47.99 6.13
C ALA A 218 -13.38 48.89 4.98
N ASP A 219 -14.09 50.00 4.75
CA ASP A 219 -13.76 51.03 3.75
C ASP A 219 -12.95 52.20 4.30
N ASN A 220 -12.84 52.30 5.64
CA ASN A 220 -12.16 53.38 6.33
C ASN A 220 -11.20 52.83 7.40
N ASP A 221 -9.97 53.34 7.41
CA ASP A 221 -8.92 52.97 8.37
C ASP A 221 -9.31 53.23 9.84
N THR A 222 -10.22 54.17 10.10
CA THR A 222 -10.65 54.52 11.46
C THR A 222 -11.60 53.51 12.09
N ILE A 223 -12.23 52.66 11.26
CA ILE A 223 -13.19 51.63 11.70
C ILE A 223 -12.51 50.26 11.75
N ALA A 224 -11.49 50.05 10.91
CA ALA A 224 -10.81 48.78 10.79
C ALA A 224 -9.97 48.46 12.05
N PRO A 225 -10.01 47.21 12.54
CA PRO A 225 -9.10 46.76 13.57
C PRO A 225 -7.66 46.74 13.05
N THR A 226 -6.68 46.85 13.95
CA THR A 226 -5.27 46.96 13.60
C THR A 226 -4.75 45.77 12.79
N GLY A 227 -4.25 46.06 11.59
CA GLY A 227 -3.74 45.05 10.67
C GLY A 227 -4.82 44.28 9.90
N ALA A 228 -6.06 44.78 9.86
CA ALA A 228 -7.05 44.36 8.87
C ALA A 228 -6.86 45.12 7.56
N TYR A 229 -7.35 44.54 6.46
CA TYR A 229 -7.26 45.14 5.15
C TYR A 229 -8.43 46.09 4.91
N VAL A 230 -8.10 47.26 4.37
CA VAL A 230 -9.03 48.36 4.12
C VAL A 230 -9.03 48.67 2.63
N CYS A 231 -10.20 48.67 2.03
CA CYS A 231 -10.35 49.03 0.62
C CYS A 231 -10.09 50.52 0.42
N ASN A 232 -9.49 50.90 -0.71
CA ASN A 232 -9.35 52.32 -1.04
C ASN A 232 -10.73 52.93 -1.31
N SER A 233 -11.16 53.86 -0.46
CA SER A 233 -12.50 54.47 -0.52
C SER A 233 -12.76 55.29 -1.79
N SER A 234 -11.73 55.64 -2.57
CA SER A 234 -11.91 56.38 -3.83
C SER A 234 -12.32 55.49 -5.01
N ASP A 235 -11.88 54.23 -5.01
CA ASP A 235 -11.96 53.35 -6.18
C ASP A 235 -12.72 52.06 -5.89
N SER A 236 -12.83 51.68 -4.61
CA SER A 236 -13.35 50.39 -4.18
C SER A 236 -14.13 50.44 -2.86
N THR A 237 -15.03 49.48 -2.67
CA THR A 237 -15.80 49.30 -1.43
C THR A 237 -15.83 47.81 -1.04
N CYS A 238 -15.84 47.54 0.26
CA CYS A 238 -15.80 46.23 0.87
C CYS A 238 -17.21 45.64 0.93
N ILE A 239 -17.47 44.61 0.13
CA ILE A 239 -18.80 44.00 0.00
C ILE A 239 -18.72 42.49 0.29
N GLU A 240 -19.73 41.97 0.99
CA GLU A 240 -19.91 40.55 1.30
C GLU A 240 -20.59 39.80 0.14
N GLN A 241 -19.94 39.76 -1.02
CA GLN A 241 -20.43 39.05 -2.21
C GLN A 241 -19.43 37.99 -2.71
N TRP A 242 -18.28 37.88 -2.07
CA TRP A 242 -17.21 37.01 -2.54
C TRP A 242 -17.40 35.58 -2.05
N GLU A 243 -17.21 34.61 -2.96
CA GLU A 243 -17.24 33.18 -2.62
C GLU A 243 -16.16 32.77 -1.62
N GLY A 244 -15.07 33.56 -1.53
CA GLY A 244 -13.95 33.36 -0.63
C GLY A 244 -12.66 32.91 -1.32
N PRO A 245 -11.55 32.81 -0.59
CA PRO A 245 -10.24 32.48 -1.16
C PRO A 245 -10.24 31.09 -1.80
N ASN A 246 -9.41 30.91 -2.84
CA ASN A 246 -9.32 29.66 -3.61
C ASN A 246 -10.66 29.13 -4.13
N PHE A 247 -11.51 30.00 -4.65
CA PHE A 247 -12.86 29.65 -5.15
C PHE A 247 -13.75 29.02 -4.05
N GLY A 248 -13.67 29.56 -2.83
CA GLY A 248 -14.46 29.11 -1.68
C GLY A 248 -14.01 27.80 -1.03
N ILE A 249 -12.89 27.20 -1.47
CA ILE A 249 -12.36 25.95 -0.89
C ILE A 249 -11.80 26.19 0.52
N THR A 250 -11.04 27.27 0.70
CA THR A 250 -10.45 27.62 1.99
C THR A 250 -11.41 28.51 2.78
N SER A 251 -12.27 27.87 3.57
CA SER A 251 -13.31 28.51 4.36
C SER A 251 -13.50 27.81 5.72
N PHE A 252 -14.09 28.55 6.66
CA PHE A 252 -14.43 28.07 8.01
C PHE A 252 -15.94 27.95 8.23
N ASP A 253 -16.76 28.04 7.18
CA ASP A 253 -18.23 28.13 7.31
C ASP A 253 -18.88 26.77 7.59
N ASN A 254 -18.24 25.69 7.11
CA ASN A 254 -18.70 24.32 7.32
C ASN A 254 -17.58 23.49 7.93
N ILE A 255 -17.94 22.54 8.79
CA ILE A 255 -16.96 21.66 9.45
C ILE A 255 -16.08 20.91 8.44
N GLY A 256 -16.60 20.53 7.27
CA GLY A 256 -15.83 19.87 6.21
C GLY A 256 -14.71 20.73 5.63
N PHE A 257 -15.03 21.97 5.25
CA PHE A 257 -14.04 22.92 4.73
C PHE A 257 -13.08 23.43 5.83
N ALA A 258 -13.58 23.60 7.06
CA ALA A 258 -12.74 23.93 8.22
C ALA A 258 -11.73 22.80 8.49
N MET A 259 -12.13 21.53 8.45
CA MET A 259 -11.21 20.39 8.57
C MET A 259 -10.18 20.35 7.45
N LEU A 260 -10.57 20.66 6.20
CA LEU A 260 -9.64 20.71 5.06
C LEU A 260 -8.61 21.84 5.22
N THR A 261 -9.06 23.03 5.62
CA THR A 261 -8.21 24.21 5.87
C THR A 261 -7.25 23.95 7.04
N VAL A 262 -7.73 23.35 8.13
CA VAL A 262 -6.89 22.94 9.27
C VAL A 262 -5.89 21.86 8.87
N PHE A 263 -6.29 20.88 8.06
CA PHE A 263 -5.38 19.86 7.52
C PHE A 263 -4.27 20.49 6.67
N GLN A 264 -4.62 21.42 5.77
CA GLN A 264 -3.64 22.18 4.99
C GLN A 264 -2.65 22.92 5.91
N CYS A 265 -3.15 23.62 6.93
CA CYS A 265 -2.30 24.29 7.91
C CYS A 265 -1.33 23.33 8.63
N ILE A 266 -1.81 22.16 9.07
CA ILE A 266 -1.01 21.14 9.76
C ILE A 266 0.10 20.58 8.86
N THR A 267 -0.14 20.46 7.55
CA THR A 267 0.88 20.02 6.59
C THR A 267 1.99 21.05 6.34
N MET A 268 1.92 22.23 6.97
CA MET A 268 2.84 23.36 6.77
C MET A 268 2.89 23.88 5.32
N GLU A 269 1.83 23.67 4.54
CA GLU A 269 1.69 24.17 3.18
C GLU A 269 0.60 25.25 3.17
N GLY A 270 0.87 26.41 2.56
CA GLY A 270 -0.12 27.50 2.44
C GLY A 270 -0.65 28.12 3.75
N TRP A 271 -0.16 27.70 4.92
CA TRP A 271 -0.72 28.11 6.22
C TRP A 271 -0.58 29.60 6.54
N THR A 272 0.50 30.24 6.06
CA THR A 272 0.72 31.68 6.23
C THR A 272 -0.27 32.50 5.42
N ALA A 273 -0.66 32.03 4.23
CA ALA A 273 -1.67 32.69 3.41
C ALA A 273 -3.03 32.69 4.11
N ILE A 274 -3.42 31.56 4.71
CA ILE A 274 -4.66 31.45 5.50
C ILE A 274 -4.61 32.38 6.72
N LEU A 275 -3.48 32.46 7.42
CA LEU A 275 -3.28 33.40 8.52
C LEU A 275 -3.44 34.86 8.04
N TYR A 276 -2.83 35.22 6.91
CA TYR A 276 -2.92 36.58 6.37
C TYR A 276 -4.33 36.92 5.91
N TRP A 277 -5.02 36.05 5.20
CA TRP A 277 -6.44 36.26 4.85
C TRP A 277 -7.32 36.45 6.08
N THR A 278 -7.04 35.72 7.17
CA THR A 278 -7.78 35.90 8.43
C THR A 278 -7.43 37.22 9.12
N ASN A 279 -6.17 37.66 9.03
CA ASN A 279 -5.75 38.98 9.52
C ASN A 279 -6.40 40.10 8.71
N ASP A 280 -6.42 39.97 7.39
CA ASP A 280 -7.01 40.97 6.49
C ASP A 280 -8.53 41.09 6.74
N ALA A 281 -9.20 39.98 7.05
CA ALA A 281 -10.63 39.96 7.34
C ALA A 281 -11.01 40.47 8.74
N LEU A 282 -10.25 40.15 9.80
CA LEU A 282 -10.65 40.40 11.21
C LEU A 282 -9.66 41.24 12.02
N GLY A 283 -8.45 41.47 11.52
CA GLY A 283 -7.35 42.14 12.19
C GLY A 283 -6.31 41.18 12.78
N SER A 284 -5.08 41.66 12.93
CA SER A 284 -3.91 40.86 13.30
C SER A 284 -3.79 40.52 14.81
N THR A 285 -4.63 41.13 15.65
CA THR A 285 -4.44 41.20 17.11
C THR A 285 -4.53 39.84 17.81
N PHE A 286 -5.47 38.97 17.42
CA PHE A 286 -5.76 37.71 18.13
C PHE A 286 -5.56 36.44 17.31
N ASN A 287 -5.48 36.53 15.98
CA ASN A 287 -5.42 35.36 15.10
C ASN A 287 -4.19 34.47 15.37
N TRP A 288 -3.06 35.06 15.76
CA TRP A 288 -1.85 34.31 16.11
C TRP A 288 -2.06 33.34 17.29
N ILE A 289 -3.01 33.62 18.20
CA ILE A 289 -3.34 32.75 19.35
C ILE A 289 -3.97 31.43 18.87
N TYR A 290 -4.63 31.43 17.72
CA TYR A 290 -5.16 30.21 17.12
C TYR A 290 -4.09 29.51 16.26
N PHE A 291 -3.46 30.25 15.33
CA PHE A 291 -2.54 29.64 14.35
C PHE A 291 -1.22 29.17 14.95
N VAL A 292 -0.65 29.86 15.94
CA VAL A 292 0.63 29.44 16.54
C VAL A 292 0.50 28.09 17.28
N PRO A 293 -0.47 27.89 18.19
CA PRO A 293 -0.70 26.56 18.78
C PRO A 293 -1.10 25.52 17.75
N LEU A 294 -1.87 25.87 16.72
CA LEU A 294 -2.20 24.94 15.63
C LEU A 294 -0.94 24.44 14.91
N ILE A 295 0.03 25.29 14.62
CA ILE A 295 1.28 24.84 13.96
C ILE A 295 2.18 24.09 14.95
N VAL A 296 2.30 24.57 16.19
CA VAL A 296 3.18 23.94 17.20
C VAL A 296 2.66 22.56 17.62
N LEU A 297 1.39 22.47 18.01
CA LEU A 297 0.76 21.22 18.46
C LEU A 297 0.25 20.38 17.29
N GLY A 298 -0.22 21.01 16.23
CA GLY A 298 -0.78 20.30 15.09
C GLY A 298 0.26 19.85 14.08
N SER A 299 1.45 20.45 13.99
CA SER A 299 2.45 20.01 13.00
C SER A 299 3.69 19.37 13.62
N PHE A 300 4.35 20.03 14.59
CA PHE A 300 5.55 19.46 15.20
C PHE A 300 5.26 18.20 16.02
N PHE A 301 4.24 18.23 16.88
CA PHE A 301 3.86 17.03 17.66
C PHE A 301 3.38 15.91 16.74
N MET A 302 2.66 16.26 15.68
CA MET A 302 2.14 15.34 14.68
C MET A 302 3.22 14.60 13.89
N LEU A 303 4.19 15.33 13.33
CA LEU A 303 5.33 14.74 12.64
C LEU A 303 6.13 13.84 13.59
N ASN A 304 6.37 14.30 14.82
CA ASN A 304 7.10 13.53 15.83
C ASN A 304 6.37 12.25 16.24
N LEU A 305 5.04 12.27 16.34
CA LEU A 305 4.23 11.09 16.64
C LEU A 305 4.30 10.06 15.51
N VAL A 306 4.15 10.52 14.26
CA VAL A 306 4.24 9.65 13.08
C VAL A 306 5.63 9.02 12.97
N LEU A 307 6.70 9.82 13.12
CA LEU A 307 8.08 9.33 13.11
C LEU A 307 8.35 8.36 14.26
N GLY A 308 7.86 8.65 15.46
CA GLY A 308 8.03 7.80 16.63
C GLY A 308 7.40 6.42 16.44
N VAL A 309 6.20 6.36 15.88
CA VAL A 309 5.51 5.08 15.64
C VAL A 309 6.14 4.34 14.48
N LEU A 310 6.45 5.02 13.37
CA LEU A 310 7.16 4.38 12.26
C LEU A 310 8.48 3.77 12.73
N SER A 311 9.23 4.48 13.55
CA SER A 311 10.47 3.99 14.17
C SER A 311 10.20 2.77 15.06
N GLY A 312 9.18 2.81 15.91
CA GLY A 312 8.79 1.69 16.77
C GLY A 312 8.36 0.44 15.99
N GLU A 313 7.55 0.61 14.95
CA GLU A 313 7.11 -0.50 14.09
C GLU A 313 8.25 -1.05 13.23
N PHE A 314 9.14 -0.18 12.71
CA PHE A 314 10.33 -0.64 12.01
C PHE A 314 11.31 -1.36 12.94
N ALA A 315 11.50 -0.90 14.18
CA ALA A 315 12.32 -1.59 15.17
C ALA A 315 11.75 -2.98 15.48
N LYS A 316 10.43 -3.07 15.70
CA LYS A 316 9.73 -4.34 15.96
C LYS A 316 9.77 -5.29 14.77
N GLU A 317 9.66 -4.78 13.54
CA GLU A 317 9.77 -5.63 12.34
C GLU A 317 11.22 -6.07 12.09
N ARG A 318 12.20 -5.20 12.34
CA ARG A 318 13.63 -5.52 12.28
C ARG A 318 13.99 -6.64 13.28
N GLU A 319 13.54 -6.53 14.52
CA GLU A 319 13.75 -7.55 15.56
C GLU A 319 13.18 -8.92 15.15
N LYS A 320 11.95 -8.96 14.60
CA LYS A 320 11.37 -10.21 14.08
C LYS A 320 12.21 -10.83 12.95
N VAL A 321 12.73 -10.00 12.05
CA VAL A 321 13.58 -10.47 10.94
C VAL A 321 14.90 -11.03 11.47
N GLU A 322 15.52 -10.35 12.42
CA GLU A 322 16.75 -10.78 13.08
C GLU A 322 16.57 -12.11 13.80
N ASN A 323 15.57 -12.24 14.67
CA ASN A 323 15.22 -13.50 15.36
C ASN A 323 14.96 -14.65 14.37
N ARG A 324 14.29 -14.38 13.25
CA ARG A 324 14.05 -15.38 12.20
C ARG A 324 15.35 -15.80 11.51
N GLN A 325 16.25 -14.86 11.25
CA GLN A 325 17.55 -15.14 10.66
C GLN A 325 18.43 -15.95 11.62
N GLU A 326 18.47 -15.59 12.90
CA GLU A 326 19.20 -16.34 13.92
C GLU A 326 18.69 -17.77 14.06
N PHE A 327 17.36 -17.96 14.12
CA PHE A 327 16.77 -19.29 14.15
C PHE A 327 17.16 -20.14 12.93
N LEU A 328 17.14 -19.54 11.73
CA LEU A 328 17.55 -20.24 10.50
C LEU A 328 19.05 -20.56 10.48
N LYS A 329 19.91 -19.67 11.01
CA LYS A 329 21.35 -19.91 11.16
C LYS A 329 21.63 -21.05 12.14
N LEU A 330 20.99 -21.03 13.32
CA LEU A 330 21.13 -22.07 14.34
C LEU A 330 20.68 -23.44 13.80
N ARG A 331 19.56 -23.48 13.08
CA ARG A 331 19.07 -24.72 12.46
C ARG A 331 20.02 -25.27 11.38
N ARG A 332 20.65 -24.39 10.58
CA ARG A 332 21.67 -24.80 9.61
C ARG A 332 22.93 -25.35 10.30
N GLN A 333 23.37 -24.72 11.38
CA GLN A 333 24.52 -25.20 12.16
C GLN A 333 24.25 -26.58 12.76
N GLN A 334 23.10 -26.79 13.40
CA GLN A 334 22.72 -28.10 13.94
C GLN A 334 22.62 -29.19 12.86
N GLN A 335 22.16 -28.82 11.66
CA GLN A 335 22.11 -29.75 10.52
C GLN A 335 23.52 -30.14 10.06
N LEU A 336 24.40 -29.16 9.87
CA LEU A 336 25.80 -29.37 9.50
C LEU A 336 26.55 -30.22 10.54
N GLU A 337 26.30 -29.97 11.82
CA GLU A 337 26.90 -30.74 12.92
C GLU A 337 26.46 -32.21 12.89
N LYS A 338 25.17 -32.48 12.65
CA LYS A 338 24.66 -33.86 12.49
C LYS A 338 25.27 -34.56 11.27
N GLU A 339 25.36 -33.86 10.14
CA GLU A 339 25.96 -34.40 8.92
C GLU A 339 27.44 -34.69 9.13
N LEU A 340 28.19 -33.77 9.73
CA LEU A 340 29.61 -33.95 10.06
C LEU A 340 29.83 -35.14 10.99
N ASN A 341 29.05 -35.26 12.07
CA ASN A 341 29.14 -36.39 12.99
C ASN A 341 28.84 -37.72 12.29
N GLY A 342 27.85 -37.75 11.38
CA GLY A 342 27.58 -38.92 10.54
C GLY A 342 28.75 -39.29 9.62
N TYR A 343 29.40 -38.31 9.00
CA TYR A 343 30.61 -38.55 8.19
C TYR A 343 31.76 -39.09 9.04
N VAL A 344 32.00 -38.53 10.23
CA VAL A 344 33.04 -38.99 11.16
C VAL A 344 32.80 -40.44 11.57
N GLU A 345 31.56 -40.82 11.93
CA GLU A 345 31.24 -42.21 12.26
C GLU A 345 31.51 -43.17 11.09
N TRP A 346 31.17 -42.77 9.87
CA TRP A 346 31.46 -43.54 8.65
C TRP A 346 32.96 -43.72 8.44
N ILE A 347 33.75 -42.65 8.55
CA ILE A 347 35.20 -42.68 8.42
C ILE A 347 35.81 -43.58 9.50
N CYS A 348 35.39 -43.45 10.76
CA CYS A 348 35.87 -44.31 11.85
C CYS A 348 35.52 -45.79 11.63
N LYS A 349 34.33 -46.09 11.09
CA LYS A 349 33.91 -47.46 10.77
C LYS A 349 34.75 -48.04 9.63
N ALA A 350 34.97 -47.27 8.57
CA ALA A 350 35.84 -47.66 7.46
C ALA A 350 37.29 -47.88 7.92
N GLY A 351 37.85 -46.96 8.72
CA GLY A 351 39.19 -47.08 9.28
C GLY A 351 39.37 -48.31 10.16
N ARG A 352 38.37 -48.66 11.00
CA ARG A 352 38.37 -49.91 11.77
C ARG A 352 38.35 -51.14 10.85
N GLY A 353 37.55 -51.12 9.78
CA GLY A 353 37.51 -52.18 8.78
C GLY A 353 38.87 -52.40 8.10
N VAL A 354 39.53 -51.30 7.69
CA VAL A 354 40.89 -51.33 7.12
C VAL A 354 41.90 -51.87 8.12
N LEU A 355 41.84 -51.45 9.39
CA LEU A 355 42.75 -51.93 10.44
C LEU A 355 42.59 -53.44 10.71
N VAL A 356 41.35 -53.94 10.69
CA VAL A 356 41.06 -55.38 10.81
C VAL A 356 41.61 -56.14 9.61
N LEU A 357 41.43 -55.62 8.39
CA LEU A 357 42.01 -56.19 7.18
C LEU A 357 43.54 -56.24 7.25
N PHE A 358 44.18 -55.16 7.73
CA PHE A 358 45.63 -55.07 7.90
C PHE A 358 46.14 -56.08 8.96
N ARG A 359 45.42 -56.25 10.08
CA ARG A 359 45.71 -57.30 11.08
C ARG A 359 45.59 -58.70 10.49
N LEU A 360 44.56 -58.98 9.70
CA LEU A 360 44.38 -60.28 9.05
C LEU A 360 45.49 -60.59 8.03
N VAL A 361 45.98 -59.56 7.33
CA VAL A 361 47.12 -59.69 6.40
C VAL A 361 48.44 -59.90 7.14
N HIS A 362 48.67 -59.19 8.26
CA HIS A 362 49.90 -59.33 9.07
C HIS A 362 49.94 -60.60 9.95
N VAL A 363 48.80 -61.21 10.29
CA VAL A 363 48.76 -62.51 11.00
C VAL A 363 49.37 -63.65 10.17
N LYS A 364 49.61 -63.45 8.86
CA LYS A 364 50.37 -64.41 8.04
C LYS A 364 51.89 -64.17 8.00
N ARG A 365 52.46 -63.16 8.68
CA ARG A 365 53.93 -62.97 8.80
C ARG A 365 54.35 -62.29 10.13
N VAL A 366 54.69 -63.12 11.14
CA VAL A 366 55.76 -62.99 12.20
C VAL A 366 55.79 -61.69 13.09
N PRO A 367 56.20 -61.71 14.39
CA PRO A 367 55.80 -60.68 15.37
C PRO A 367 56.73 -59.47 15.38
N VAL A 368 56.18 -58.25 15.54
CA VAL A 368 56.93 -57.02 15.84
C VAL A 368 56.19 -56.14 16.86
N ARG A 369 57.00 -55.55 17.74
CA ARG A 369 56.80 -54.74 18.95
C ARG A 369 55.60 -53.79 18.99
N THR A 370 55.06 -53.66 20.20
CA THR A 370 54.14 -52.64 20.70
C THR A 370 54.57 -51.23 20.32
N ALA A 371 53.74 -50.52 19.55
CA ALA A 371 53.84 -49.08 19.35
C ALA A 371 52.51 -48.44 19.78
N THR A 372 52.53 -47.76 20.92
CA THR A 372 51.41 -47.01 21.49
C THR A 372 51.26 -45.71 20.71
N PHE A 373 50.28 -45.63 19.80
CA PHE A 373 49.90 -44.35 19.18
C PHE A 373 48.89 -43.64 20.07
N ARG A 374 49.37 -42.60 20.77
CA ARG A 374 48.55 -41.67 21.55
C ARG A 374 48.07 -40.58 20.60
N PHE A 375 46.78 -40.57 20.24
CA PHE A 375 46.16 -39.42 19.59
C PHE A 375 45.85 -38.38 20.67
N SER A 376 46.62 -37.29 20.73
CA SER A 376 46.23 -36.09 21.48
C SER A 376 45.19 -35.32 20.66
N ILE A 377 44.01 -35.13 21.23
CA ILE A 377 42.99 -34.20 20.75
C ILE A 377 43.47 -32.79 21.15
N PRO A 378 43.52 -31.79 20.26
CA PRO A 378 43.72 -30.41 20.68
C PRO A 378 42.43 -29.88 21.30
N HIS A 379 42.47 -29.51 22.58
CA HIS A 379 41.46 -28.65 23.20
C HIS A 379 41.53 -27.27 22.54
N THR A 380 40.47 -26.87 21.86
CA THR A 380 40.22 -25.46 21.54
C THR A 380 39.78 -24.75 22.81
N ALA A 381 40.59 -23.79 23.25
CA ALA A 381 40.33 -22.90 24.36
C ALA A 381 39.11 -22.01 24.07
N HIS A 382 38.25 -21.88 25.07
CA HIS A 382 37.24 -20.83 25.18
C HIS A 382 37.96 -19.52 25.50
N ASP A 383 38.00 -18.58 24.58
CA ASP A 383 38.28 -17.17 24.91
C ASP A 383 36.98 -16.50 25.34
N SER A 384 36.88 -16.29 26.64
CA SER A 384 35.99 -15.33 27.27
C SER A 384 36.61 -13.93 27.11
N HIS A 385 36.07 -13.12 26.21
CA HIS A 385 36.29 -11.68 26.21
C HIS A 385 35.21 -11.01 27.06
N ASN A 386 35.69 -10.39 28.13
CA ASN A 386 35.05 -9.30 28.87
C ASN A 386 35.26 -7.99 28.12
#